data_AF-A0A2G2R058-F1
#
_entry.id   AF-A0A2G2R058-F1
#
_cell.length_a   1.000
_cell.length_b   1.000
_cell.length_c   1.000
_cell.angle_alpha   90.00
_cell.angle_beta   90.00
_cell.angle_gamma   90.00
#
_symmetry.space_group_name_H-M   'P 1'
#
loop_
_entity.id
_entity.type
_entity.pdbx_description
1 polymer ?
#
loop_
_entity_poly.entity_id
_entity_poly.type
_entity_poly.pdbx_seq_one_letter_code
_entity_poly.pdbx_strand_id
1 'polypeptide(L)'
;MPISMLWHKLKHLFNENDGSLPEIELNFNNFTDVEHAFSILKCLSGENTEYILSVENHIVSIQYEDNSTKLCANSPIGTSHIMFNDIKSINGKPIPSLGVGFWENGLVFDYCMAEIWNAQSLEIFFEILLKLSKLPTFKNVSTPLYNEEDSMLFWSAWEAYRSNS
;
A
#
# COMPACT_ATOMS: atom_id res chain seq x y z
N MET A 1 21.46 2.08 -1.27
CA MET A 1 21.51 1.76 -2.72
C MET A 1 20.70 2.83 -3.46
N PRO A 2 21.15 3.36 -4.62
CA PRO A 2 20.38 4.37 -5.35
C PRO A 2 19.01 3.84 -5.77
N ILE A 3 17.96 4.67 -5.67
CA ILE A 3 16.60 4.27 -6.03
C ILE A 3 16.47 3.83 -7.49
N SER A 4 17.27 4.41 -8.39
CA SER A 4 17.32 4.00 -9.80
C SER A 4 17.77 2.55 -9.99
N MET A 5 18.66 2.05 -9.13
CA MET A 5 19.07 0.65 -9.13
C MET A 5 17.99 -0.27 -8.56
N LEU A 6 17.30 0.17 -7.49
CA LEU A 6 16.17 -0.59 -6.93
C LEU A 6 15.03 -0.70 -7.97
N TRP A 7 14.69 0.41 -8.63
CA TRP A 7 13.71 0.42 -9.71
C TRP A 7 14.07 -0.53 -10.85
N HIS A 8 15.32 -0.51 -11.31
CA HIS A 8 15.73 -1.41 -12.39
C HIS A 8 15.53 -2.89 -12.05
N LYS A 9 15.68 -3.25 -10.77
CA LYS A 9 15.46 -4.61 -10.26
C LYS A 9 13.99 -4.96 -10.08
N LEU A 10 13.18 -4.01 -9.59
CA LEU A 10 11.80 -4.28 -9.22
C LEU A 10 10.79 -3.96 -10.31
N LYS A 11 11.17 -3.25 -11.37
CA LYS A 11 10.22 -2.71 -12.36
C LYS A 11 9.26 -3.75 -12.94
N HIS A 12 9.66 -5.02 -13.06
CA HIS A 12 8.77 -6.07 -13.59
C HIS A 12 7.59 -6.32 -12.65
N LEU A 13 7.79 -6.22 -11.34
CA LEU A 13 6.73 -6.32 -10.32
C LEU A 13 5.68 -5.21 -10.43
N PHE A 14 6.03 -4.08 -11.04
CA PHE A 14 5.17 -2.88 -11.12
C PHE A 14 4.64 -2.60 -12.53
N ASN A 15 5.36 -3.01 -13.58
CA ASN A 15 5.02 -2.66 -14.97
C ASN A 15 4.29 -3.75 -15.73
N GLU A 16 4.50 -5.02 -15.38
CA GLU A 16 3.93 -6.14 -16.14
C GLU A 16 2.57 -6.48 -15.56
N ASN A 17 1.50 -6.09 -16.27
CA ASN A 17 0.16 -6.57 -15.95
C ASN A 17 0.04 -8.03 -16.41
N ASP A 18 0.35 -8.95 -15.51
CA ASP A 18 0.25 -10.40 -15.71
C ASP A 18 -1.15 -10.95 -15.34
N GLY A 19 -2.12 -10.06 -15.09
CA GLY A 19 -3.47 -10.40 -14.67
C GLY A 19 -3.60 -10.71 -13.18
N SER A 20 -2.53 -10.56 -12.40
CA SER A 20 -2.58 -10.68 -10.95
C SER A 20 -2.94 -9.38 -10.24
N LEU A 21 -3.20 -9.47 -8.93
CA LEU A 21 -3.25 -8.31 -8.03
C LEU A 21 -2.02 -8.41 -7.14
N PRO A 22 -1.01 -7.54 -7.30
CA PRO A 22 0.19 -7.65 -6.51
C PRO A 22 -0.09 -7.14 -5.09
N GLU A 23 0.10 -8.02 -4.12
CA GLU A 23 -0.25 -7.75 -2.73
C GLU A 23 1.02 -7.48 -1.91
N ILE A 24 1.04 -6.34 -1.22
CA ILE A 24 2.04 -6.03 -0.19
C ILE A 24 1.32 -5.86 1.13
N GLU A 25 1.52 -6.80 2.03
CA GLU A 25 0.85 -6.87 3.31
C GLU A 25 1.70 -6.22 4.41
N LEU A 26 1.04 -5.44 5.26
CA LEU A 26 1.61 -4.91 6.50
C LEU A 26 0.84 -5.50 7.66
N ASN A 27 1.57 -6.16 8.56
CA ASN A 27 0.98 -6.82 9.72
C ASN A 27 1.23 -6.00 10.99
N PHE A 28 0.19 -5.86 11.82
CA PHE A 28 0.22 -5.19 13.13
C PHE A 28 -0.18 -6.18 14.25
N ASN A 29 -0.03 -5.79 15.52
CA ASN A 29 -0.54 -6.58 16.66
C ASN A 29 -1.96 -6.18 17.08
N ASN A 30 -2.44 -5.01 16.65
CA ASN A 30 -3.76 -4.54 17.01
C ASN A 30 -4.41 -3.70 15.91
N PHE A 31 -5.72 -3.54 16.05
CA PHE A 31 -6.53 -2.75 15.14
C PHE A 31 -6.30 -1.24 15.25
N THR A 32 -5.85 -0.73 16.41
CA THR A 32 -5.57 0.70 16.60
C THR A 32 -4.52 1.22 15.61
N ASP A 33 -3.47 0.44 15.34
CA ASP A 33 -2.47 0.85 14.34
C ASP A 33 -2.97 0.69 12.90
N VAL A 34 -3.93 -0.19 12.65
CA VAL A 34 -4.63 -0.24 11.36
C VAL A 34 -5.43 1.06 11.15
N GLU A 35 -6.12 1.57 12.18
CA GLU A 35 -6.80 2.87 12.13
C GLU A 35 -5.83 4.04 11.94
N HIS A 36 -4.66 3.99 12.58
CA HIS A 36 -3.60 4.98 12.37
C HIS A 36 -3.03 4.92 10.96
N ALA A 37 -2.79 3.73 10.42
CA ALA A 37 -2.30 3.54 9.06
C ALA A 37 -3.28 4.11 8.03
N PHE A 38 -4.58 3.83 8.19
CA PHE A 38 -5.63 4.44 7.38
C PHE A 38 -5.60 5.98 7.46
N SER A 39 -5.49 6.54 8.67
CA SER A 39 -5.43 7.99 8.86
C SER A 39 -4.21 8.62 8.18
N ILE A 40 -3.06 7.93 8.19
CA ILE A 40 -1.85 8.36 7.47
C ILE A 40 -2.11 8.37 5.97
N LEU A 41 -2.65 7.29 5.40
CA LEU A 41 -2.92 7.18 3.96
C LEU A 41 -3.92 8.24 3.49
N LYS A 42 -4.99 8.44 4.26
CA LYS A 42 -6.01 9.48 4.02
C LYS A 42 -5.44 10.90 4.04
N CYS A 43 -4.49 11.17 4.94
CA CYS A 43 -3.79 12.45 4.97
C CYS A 43 -2.89 12.65 3.74
N LEU A 44 -2.29 11.57 3.21
CA LEU A 44 -1.44 11.63 2.01
C LEU A 44 -2.24 11.77 0.71
N SER A 45 -3.47 11.26 0.66
CA SER A 45 -4.38 11.38 -0.49
C SER A 45 -5.10 12.73 -0.54
N GLY A 46 -5.44 13.28 0.63
CA GLY A 46 -6.08 14.59 0.76
C GLY A 46 -7.61 14.52 0.77
N GLU A 47 -8.23 15.69 0.98
CA GLU A 47 -9.69 15.80 1.22
C GLU A 47 -10.54 15.56 -0.03
N ASN A 48 -9.98 15.79 -1.22
CA ASN A 48 -10.70 15.65 -2.49
C ASN A 48 -10.61 14.24 -3.10
N THR A 49 -9.95 13.30 -2.42
CA THR A 49 -9.83 11.93 -2.90
C THR A 49 -11.20 11.27 -2.89
N GLU A 50 -11.62 10.75 -4.04
CA GLU A 50 -12.73 9.82 -4.08
C GLU A 50 -12.28 8.49 -3.50
N TYR A 51 -12.87 8.14 -2.36
CA TYR A 51 -12.65 6.86 -1.72
C TYR A 51 -13.77 5.91 -2.17
N ILE A 52 -13.36 4.86 -2.86
CA ILE A 52 -14.27 3.81 -3.32
C ILE A 52 -14.05 2.60 -2.44
N LEU A 53 -15.07 2.20 -1.69
CA LEU A 53 -15.12 0.94 -0.99
C LEU A 53 -15.85 -0.08 -1.88
N SER A 54 -15.16 -1.13 -2.33
CA SER A 54 -15.81 -2.27 -2.99
C SER A 54 -16.06 -3.38 -1.98
N VAL A 55 -17.31 -3.67 -1.59
CA VAL A 55 -17.67 -4.80 -0.71
C VAL A 55 -18.50 -5.80 -1.49
N GLU A 56 -18.05 -7.06 -1.65
CA GLU A 56 -18.81 -8.11 -2.34
C GLU A 56 -19.31 -7.69 -3.75
N ASN A 57 -18.50 -6.93 -4.50
CA ASN A 57 -18.81 -6.32 -5.80
C ASN A 57 -19.82 -5.16 -5.77
N HIS A 58 -20.12 -4.60 -4.59
CA HIS A 58 -20.87 -3.36 -4.45
C HIS A 58 -19.91 -2.19 -4.19
N ILE A 59 -20.02 -1.16 -5.03
CA ILE A 59 -19.26 0.09 -4.89
C ILE A 59 -20.03 1.01 -3.94
N VAL A 60 -19.40 1.39 -2.85
CA VAL A 60 -19.87 2.37 -1.88
C VAL A 60 -18.92 3.55 -1.90
N SER A 61 -19.44 4.74 -2.17
CA SER A 61 -18.68 5.98 -1.98
C SER A 61 -18.61 6.28 -0.50
N ILE A 62 -17.39 6.46 0.02
CA ILE A 62 -17.15 6.89 1.39
C ILE A 62 -16.62 8.32 1.38
N GLN A 63 -17.09 9.15 2.30
CA GLN A 63 -16.65 10.54 2.41
C GLN A 63 -15.30 10.60 3.12
N TYR A 64 -14.61 11.73 2.96
CA TYR A 64 -13.35 11.94 3.67
C TYR A 64 -13.56 11.74 5.16
N GLU A 65 -14.60 12.30 5.77
CA GLU A 65 -14.83 12.26 7.23
C GLU A 65 -15.09 10.84 7.78
N ASP A 66 -15.41 9.87 6.93
CA ASP A 66 -15.72 8.51 7.36
C ASP A 66 -14.48 7.76 7.88
N ASN A 67 -14.68 6.94 8.91
CA ASN A 67 -13.71 5.94 9.34
C ASN A 67 -14.14 4.54 8.86
N SER A 68 -13.82 4.24 7.61
CA SER A 68 -14.24 3.02 6.93
C SER A 68 -13.41 1.79 7.28
N THR A 69 -12.40 1.93 8.15
CA THR A 69 -11.59 0.80 8.62
C THR A 69 -12.44 -0.26 9.31
N LYS A 70 -13.43 0.14 10.11
CA LYS A 70 -14.35 -0.79 10.80
C LYS A 70 -15.28 -1.52 9.84
N LEU A 71 -15.61 -0.92 8.71
CA LEU A 71 -16.39 -1.57 7.65
C LEU A 71 -15.55 -2.66 6.97
N CYS A 72 -14.27 -2.35 6.69
CA CYS A 72 -13.34 -3.30 6.08
C CYS A 72 -12.93 -4.42 7.05
N ALA A 73 -12.71 -4.11 8.33
CA ALA A 73 -12.22 -5.06 9.33
C ALA A 73 -13.19 -6.21 9.63
N ASN A 74 -14.49 -6.00 9.42
CA ASN A 74 -15.50 -7.03 9.59
C ASN A 74 -15.78 -7.81 8.30
N SER A 75 -15.16 -7.43 7.19
CA SER A 75 -15.26 -8.16 5.92
C SER A 75 -14.19 -9.26 5.84
N PRO A 76 -14.45 -10.38 5.15
CA PRO A 76 -13.38 -11.33 4.84
C PRO A 76 -12.20 -10.63 4.16
N ILE A 77 -10.97 -11.02 4.48
CA ILE A 77 -9.74 -10.49 3.85
C ILE A 77 -9.89 -10.58 2.32
N GLY A 78 -9.55 -9.50 1.62
CA GLY A 78 -9.65 -9.44 0.16
C GLY A 78 -11.02 -9.08 -0.41
N THR A 79 -12.06 -8.94 0.42
CA THR A 79 -13.43 -8.62 -0.08
C THR A 79 -13.80 -7.14 0.00
N SER A 80 -13.00 -6.34 0.73
CA SER A 80 -13.18 -4.90 0.87
C SER A 80 -11.88 -4.15 0.63
N HIS A 81 -11.87 -3.29 -0.39
CA HIS A 81 -10.72 -2.42 -0.71
C HIS A 81 -11.17 -0.97 -0.81
N ILE A 82 -10.36 -0.08 -0.26
CA ILE A 82 -10.50 1.36 -0.41
C ILE A 82 -9.48 1.81 -1.45
N MET A 83 -9.95 2.42 -2.54
CA MET A 83 -9.06 3.06 -3.50
C MET A 83 -8.64 4.43 -2.99
N PHE A 84 -7.34 4.61 -2.74
CA PHE A 84 -6.73 5.89 -2.42
C PHE A 84 -6.15 6.51 -3.70
N ASN A 85 -6.83 7.54 -4.21
CA ASN A 85 -6.38 8.33 -5.34
C ASN A 85 -5.57 9.56 -4.86
N ASP A 86 -4.77 10.15 -5.75
CA ASP A 86 -4.02 11.39 -5.50
C ASP A 86 -3.05 11.35 -4.31
N ILE A 87 -2.58 10.16 -3.91
CA ILE A 87 -1.56 10.02 -2.87
C ILE A 87 -0.31 10.80 -3.28
N LYS A 88 0.15 11.68 -2.39
CA LYS A 88 1.37 12.47 -2.56
C LYS A 88 2.35 12.22 -1.43
N SER A 89 3.64 12.27 -1.76
CA SER A 89 4.69 12.35 -0.75
C SER A 89 4.60 13.66 0.04
N ILE A 90 5.35 13.77 1.13
CA ILE A 90 5.45 15.00 1.91
C ILE A 90 5.92 16.20 1.07
N ASN A 91 6.65 15.94 -0.01
CA ASN A 91 7.12 16.95 -0.96
C ASN A 91 6.15 17.18 -2.13
N GLY A 92 4.92 16.67 -2.07
CA GLY A 92 3.85 16.89 -3.04
C GLY A 92 3.98 16.07 -4.34
N LYS A 93 4.89 15.10 -4.40
CA LYS A 93 5.07 14.25 -5.60
C LYS A 93 4.04 13.11 -5.60
N PRO A 94 3.33 12.86 -6.71
CA PRO A 94 2.27 11.86 -6.76
C PRO A 94 2.82 10.43 -6.88
N ILE A 95 2.01 9.45 -6.46
CA ILE A 95 2.13 8.04 -6.86
C ILE A 95 0.85 7.59 -7.57
N PRO A 96 0.89 6.47 -8.31
CA PRO A 96 -0.32 5.83 -8.81
C PRO A 96 -1.30 5.50 -7.67
N SER A 97 -2.59 5.42 -7.98
CA SER A 97 -3.61 5.04 -7.00
C SER A 97 -3.30 3.69 -6.37
N LEU A 98 -3.59 3.57 -5.08
CA LEU A 98 -3.42 2.35 -4.31
C LEU A 98 -4.78 1.85 -3.81
N GLY A 99 -5.14 0.64 -4.20
CA GLY A 99 -6.14 -0.13 -3.50
C GLY A 99 -5.59 -0.56 -2.15
N VAL A 100 -6.38 -0.42 -1.09
CA VAL A 100 -5.97 -0.84 0.25
C VAL A 100 -7.08 -1.65 0.90
N GLY A 101 -6.79 -2.92 1.14
CA GLY A 101 -7.62 -3.77 1.99
C GLY A 101 -7.19 -3.64 3.45
N PHE A 102 -8.15 -3.71 4.38
CA PHE A 102 -7.88 -3.66 5.82
C PHE A 102 -8.53 -4.87 6.51
N TRP A 103 -7.84 -5.43 7.50
CA TRP A 103 -8.38 -6.44 8.41
C TRP A 103 -7.98 -6.13 9.85
N GLU A 104 -8.41 -6.95 10.80
CA GLU A 104 -8.21 -6.73 12.24
C GLU A 104 -6.76 -6.40 12.63
N ASN A 105 -5.79 -7.01 11.94
CA ASN A 105 -4.37 -6.95 12.31
C ASN A 105 -3.47 -6.59 11.12
N GLY A 106 -3.98 -5.91 10.11
CA GLY A 106 -3.16 -5.59 8.94
C GLY A 106 -3.89 -4.83 7.85
N LEU A 107 -3.10 -4.49 6.84
CA LEU A 107 -3.57 -3.95 5.57
C LEU A 107 -2.78 -4.53 4.42
N VAL A 108 -3.37 -4.55 3.24
CA VAL A 108 -2.73 -5.00 2.00
C VAL A 108 -2.81 -3.86 1.00
N PHE A 109 -1.69 -3.53 0.39
CA PHE A 109 -1.64 -2.68 -0.78
C PHE A 109 -1.86 -3.54 -2.01
N ASP A 110 -2.93 -3.25 -2.73
CA ASP A 110 -3.20 -3.68 -4.09
C ASP A 110 -2.86 -2.51 -5.01
N TYR A 111 -1.81 -2.64 -5.81
CA TYR A 111 -1.38 -1.59 -6.72
C TYR A 111 -1.62 -1.97 -8.16
N CYS A 112 -2.10 -1.01 -8.95
CA CYS A 112 -2.27 -1.21 -10.37
C CYS A 112 -0.91 -1.42 -11.04
N MET A 113 -0.72 -2.60 -11.64
CA MET A 113 0.40 -2.88 -12.53
C MET A 113 0.15 -2.24 -13.89
N ALA A 114 1.09 -1.41 -14.37
CA ALA A 114 1.14 -0.81 -15.71
C ALA A 114 2.23 0.29 -15.78
N GLU A 115 2.41 0.90 -16.96
CA GLU A 115 3.42 1.94 -17.29
C GLU A 115 3.34 3.27 -16.50
N ILE A 116 2.65 3.32 -15.37
CA ILE A 116 2.50 4.54 -14.53
C ILE A 116 3.56 4.57 -13.43
N TRP A 117 4.10 3.41 -13.04
CA TRP A 117 5.15 3.33 -12.02
C TRP A 117 6.53 3.70 -12.58
N ASN A 118 7.33 4.36 -11.73
CA ASN A 118 8.70 4.71 -12.03
C ASN A 118 9.55 4.73 -10.74
N ALA A 119 10.85 5.01 -10.88
CA ALA A 119 11.77 5.05 -9.74
C ALA A 119 11.33 6.03 -8.63
N GLN A 120 10.74 7.17 -9.01
CA GLN A 120 10.26 8.16 -8.03
C GLN A 120 9.00 7.67 -7.33
N SER A 121 8.04 7.06 -8.02
CA SER A 121 6.83 6.54 -7.37
C SER A 121 7.14 5.34 -6.46
N LEU A 122 8.16 4.55 -6.79
CA LEU A 122 8.70 3.52 -5.89
C LEU A 122 9.31 4.12 -4.62
N GLU A 123 10.00 5.27 -4.71
CA GLU A 123 10.67 5.94 -3.58
C GLU A 123 9.72 6.35 -2.46
N ILE A 124 8.91 7.40 -2.67
CA ILE A 124 7.49 7.16 -2.87
C ILE A 124 6.83 6.19 -1.90
N PHE A 125 6.42 5.09 -2.50
CA PHE A 125 5.82 3.96 -1.85
C PHE A 125 6.68 3.42 -0.70
N PHE A 126 8.01 3.34 -0.82
CA PHE A 126 8.89 2.94 0.27
C PHE A 126 8.91 3.95 1.44
N GLU A 127 8.77 5.26 1.20
CA GLU A 127 8.59 6.25 2.26
C GLU A 127 7.30 5.99 3.04
N ILE A 128 6.22 5.63 2.33
CA ILE A 128 4.94 5.25 2.95
C ILE A 128 5.11 4.01 3.81
N LEU A 129 5.71 2.94 3.27
CA LEU A 129 6.01 1.72 4.03
C LEU A 129 6.84 2.02 5.28
N LEU A 130 7.86 2.87 5.17
CA LEU A 130 8.72 3.28 6.29
C LEU A 130 7.98 4.08 7.35
N LYS A 131 7.04 4.93 6.94
CA LYS A 131 6.20 5.69 7.86
C LYS A 131 5.25 4.76 8.60
N LEU A 132 4.64 3.80 7.92
CA LEU A 132 3.73 2.83 8.52
C LEU A 132 4.47 1.82 9.41
N SER A 133 5.70 1.43 9.05
CA SER A 133 6.52 0.52 9.86
C SER A 133 6.98 1.11 11.18
N LYS A 134 6.80 2.42 11.40
CA LYS A 134 7.10 3.11 12.66
C LYS A 134 5.92 3.12 13.63
N LEU A 135 4.77 2.56 13.25
CA LEU A 135 3.64 2.42 14.17
C LEU A 135 3.98 1.42 15.30
N PRO A 136 3.53 1.68 16.55
CA PRO A 136 3.99 0.96 17.75
C PRO A 136 3.89 -0.57 17.69
N THR A 137 2.90 -1.10 17.00
CA THR A 137 2.62 -2.53 16.94
C THR A 137 2.89 -3.16 15.58
N PHE A 138 3.57 -2.44 14.69
CA PHE A 138 4.05 -3.01 13.43
C PHE A 138 4.88 -4.28 13.67
N LYS A 139 4.60 -5.33 12.89
CA LYS A 139 5.29 -6.62 12.95
C LYS A 139 6.26 -6.79 11.79
N ASN A 140 5.72 -6.78 10.57
CA ASN A 140 6.47 -7.08 9.36
C ASN A 140 5.75 -6.54 8.11
N VAL A 141 6.49 -6.53 7.01
CA VAL A 141 5.95 -6.47 5.64
C VAL A 141 6.07 -7.88 5.06
N SER A 142 5.01 -8.40 4.46
CA SER A 142 5.02 -9.60 3.64
C SER A 142 4.61 -9.27 2.22
N THR A 143 5.12 -10.03 1.27
CA THR A 143 4.69 -9.96 -0.13
C THR A 143 4.33 -11.37 -0.54
N PRO A 144 3.06 -11.77 -0.54
CA PRO A 144 2.63 -13.04 -1.10
C PRO A 144 2.71 -13.01 -2.64
N LEU A 145 3.87 -12.64 -3.19
CA LEU A 145 4.13 -12.71 -4.62
C LEU A 145 4.14 -14.18 -5.05
N TYR A 146 3.75 -14.40 -6.30
CA TYR A 146 3.52 -15.73 -6.86
C TYR A 146 4.75 -16.64 -6.86
N ASN A 147 5.95 -16.07 -6.72
CA ASN A 147 7.18 -16.84 -6.60
C ASN A 147 8.11 -16.28 -5.50
N GLU A 148 8.90 -17.18 -4.91
CA GLU A 148 9.82 -16.90 -3.82
C GLU A 148 10.92 -15.89 -4.21
N GLU A 149 11.35 -15.92 -5.47
CA GLU A 149 12.41 -15.04 -5.99
C GLU A 149 11.99 -13.56 -5.96
N ASP A 150 10.79 -13.26 -6.42
CA ASP A 150 10.22 -11.92 -6.44
C ASP A 150 9.97 -11.41 -5.01
N SER A 151 9.48 -12.26 -4.11
CA SER A 151 9.34 -11.92 -2.69
C SER A 151 10.69 -11.61 -2.05
N MET A 152 11.71 -12.42 -2.31
CA MET A 152 13.06 -12.16 -1.82
C MET A 152 13.66 -10.88 -2.41
N LEU A 153 13.38 -10.59 -3.68
CA LEU A 153 13.88 -9.42 -4.37
C LEU A 153 13.26 -8.14 -3.82
N PHE A 154 11.92 -8.12 -3.68
CA PHE A 154 11.22 -7.01 -3.03
C PHE A 154 11.72 -6.80 -1.61
N TRP A 155 11.80 -7.87 -0.81
CA TRP A 155 12.28 -7.79 0.57
C TRP A 155 13.69 -7.23 0.67
N SER A 156 14.61 -7.72 -0.17
CA SER A 156 15.99 -7.24 -0.22
C SER A 156 16.07 -5.75 -0.58
N ALA A 157 15.21 -5.30 -1.50
CA ALA A 157 15.13 -3.90 -1.90
C ALA A 157 14.54 -3.02 -0.79
N TRP A 158 13.48 -3.49 -0.13
CA TRP A 158 12.86 -2.84 1.01
C TRP A 158 13.84 -2.70 2.18
N GLU A 159 14.53 -3.77 2.56
CA GLU A 159 15.53 -3.74 3.63
C GLU A 159 16.71 -2.82 3.30
N ALA A 160 17.16 -2.83 2.04
CA ALA A 160 18.19 -1.92 1.58
C ALA A 160 17.75 -0.45 1.66
N TYR A 161 16.49 -0.15 1.33
CA TYR A 161 15.94 1.20 1.45
C TYR A 161 15.84 1.63 2.93
N ARG A 162 15.20 0.78 3.75
CA ARG A 162 14.98 1.00 5.18
C ARG A 162 16.28 1.22 5.94
N SER A 163 17.34 0.49 5.63
CA SER A 163 18.63 0.59 6.32
C SER A 163 19.42 1.86 5.97
N ASN A 164 19.05 2.57 4.90
CA ASN A 164 19.74 3.77 4.41
C ASN A 164 18.94 5.06 4.67
N SER A 165 17.77 4.98 5.30
CA SER A 165 16.84 6.10 5.55
C SER A 165 16.75 6.44 7.02
#